data_AF-A0A286EHR3-F1
#
_entry.id   AF-A0A286EHR3-F1
#
_cell.length_a   1.000
_cell.length_b   1.000
_cell.length_c   1.000
_cell.angle_alpha   90.00
_cell.angle_beta   90.00
_cell.angle_gamma   90.00
#
_symmetry.space_group_name_H-M   'P 1'
#
loop_
_entity.id
_entity.type
_entity.pdbx_description
1 polymer ?
#
loop_
_entity_poly.entity_id
_entity_poly.type
_entity_poly.pdbx_seq_one_letter_code
_entity_poly.pdbx_strand_id
1 'polypeptide(L)'
;MQPVDAPALHRYDQQLQRNSATLRGRAGELRRLAELPRWESMAARLYADLVHTEARLLAGCADRLLDAAEILRRHTDTALRREAELAAVARAAAEAAEGAASAVGEAARSAVRRAGGLLP
;
A
#
# COMPACT_ATOMS: atom_id res chain seq x y z
N MET A 1 -0.53 -7.94 17.13
CA MET A 1 -0.90 -7.55 15.76
C MET A 1 -0.17 -8.48 14.82
N GLN A 2 -0.88 -9.28 14.01
CA GLN A 2 -0.20 -10.08 12.99
C GLN A 2 0.21 -9.18 11.81
N PRO A 3 1.43 -9.35 11.25
CA PRO A 3 1.84 -8.59 10.09
C PRO A 3 0.93 -8.95 8.91
N VAL A 4 0.33 -7.93 8.28
CA VAL A 4 -0.46 -8.12 7.06
C VAL A 4 0.53 -8.31 5.91
N ASP A 5 0.45 -9.45 5.23
CA ASP A 5 1.34 -9.77 4.11
C ASP A 5 0.93 -9.01 2.82
N ALA A 6 1.88 -8.82 1.91
CA ALA A 6 1.62 -8.11 0.64
C ALA A 6 0.46 -8.71 -0.18
N PRO A 7 0.28 -10.05 -0.23
CA PRO A 7 -0.91 -10.65 -0.84
C PRO A 7 -2.22 -10.23 -0.18
N ALA A 8 -2.30 -10.14 1.15
CA ALA A 8 -3.49 -9.66 1.84
C ALA A 8 -3.80 -8.20 1.51
N LEU A 9 -2.79 -7.32 1.48
CA LEU A 9 -2.98 -5.91 1.10
C LEU A 9 -3.53 -5.78 -0.32
N HIS A 10 -3.03 -6.57 -1.27
CA HIS A 10 -3.54 -6.59 -2.63
C HIS A 10 -5.00 -7.07 -2.70
N ARG A 11 -5.37 -8.11 -1.93
CA ARG A 11 -6.77 -8.56 -1.82
C ARG A 11 -7.67 -7.48 -1.24
N TYR A 12 -7.21 -6.75 -0.22
CA TYR A 12 -7.97 -5.65 0.37
C TYR A 12 -8.19 -4.50 -0.61
N ASP A 13 -7.15 -4.07 -1.33
CA ASP A 13 -7.26 -3.06 -2.38
C ASP A 13 -8.30 -3.47 -3.44
N GLN A 14 -8.19 -4.70 -3.98
CA GLN A 14 -9.17 -5.22 -4.92
C GLN A 14 -10.60 -5.24 -4.36
N GLN A 15 -10.77 -5.63 -3.09
CA GLN A 15 -12.07 -5.67 -2.44
C GLN A 15 -12.68 -4.26 -2.32
N LEU A 16 -11.88 -3.26 -1.95
CA LEU A 16 -12.31 -1.86 -1.85
C LEU A 16 -12.76 -1.33 -3.22
N GLN A 17 -12.01 -1.63 -4.28
CA GLN A 17 -12.36 -1.25 -5.66
C GLN A 17 -13.69 -1.89 -6.11
N ARG A 18 -13.87 -3.20 -5.87
CA ARG A 18 -15.12 -3.91 -6.19
C ARG A 18 -16.32 -3.37 -5.42
N ASN A 19 -16.14 -3.10 -4.13
CA ASN A 19 -17.19 -2.53 -3.28
C ASN A 19 -17.55 -1.11 -3.76
N SER A 20 -16.56 -0.28 -4.08
CA SER A 20 -16.77 1.07 -4.64
C SER A 20 -17.57 1.01 -5.94
N ALA A 21 -17.17 0.15 -6.88
CA ALA A 21 -17.88 -0.06 -8.14
C ALA A 21 -19.35 -0.50 -7.92
N THR A 22 -19.57 -1.43 -6.99
CA THR A 22 -20.91 -1.92 -6.62
C THR A 22 -21.78 -0.78 -6.08
N LEU A 23 -21.25 0.05 -5.17
CA LEU A 23 -21.99 1.17 -4.60
C LEU A 23 -22.33 2.23 -5.65
N ARG A 24 -21.42 2.53 -6.59
CA ARG A 24 -21.72 3.43 -7.72
C ARG A 24 -22.79 2.87 -8.64
N GLY A 25 -22.77 1.56 -8.91
CA GLY A 25 -23.81 0.87 -9.68
C GLY A 25 -25.19 1.06 -9.05
N ARG A 26 -25.31 0.76 -7.75
CA ARG A 26 -26.55 0.96 -6.98
C ARG A 26 -27.01 2.42 -6.94
N ALA A 27 -26.08 3.35 -6.75
CA ALA A 27 -26.41 4.78 -6.80
C ALA A 27 -26.97 5.19 -8.17
N GLY A 28 -26.41 4.66 -9.26
CA GLY A 28 -26.90 4.88 -10.62
C GLY A 28 -28.29 4.27 -10.84
N GLU A 29 -28.55 3.07 -10.33
CA GLU A 29 -29.88 2.44 -10.36
C GLU A 29 -30.93 3.27 -9.62
N LEU A 30 -30.62 3.73 -8.42
CA LEU A 30 -31.50 4.59 -7.63
C LEU A 30 -31.83 5.91 -8.37
N ARG A 31 -30.83 6.53 -9.01
CA ARG A 31 -31.08 7.74 -9.83
C ARG A 31 -32.05 7.47 -10.97
N ARG A 32 -31.87 6.37 -11.71
CA ARG A 32 -32.79 5.97 -12.79
C ARG A 32 -34.21 5.71 -12.27
N LEU A 33 -34.34 5.07 -11.10
CA LEU A 33 -35.65 4.84 -10.47
C LEU A 33 -36.33 6.16 -10.07
N ALA A 34 -35.56 7.15 -9.62
CA ALA A 34 -36.08 8.48 -9.27
C ALA A 34 -36.51 9.34 -10.49
N GLU A 35 -36.03 8.99 -11.69
CA GLU A 35 -36.36 9.64 -12.97
C GLU A 35 -37.60 9.06 -13.65
N LEU A 36 -38.14 7.92 -13.17
CA LEU A 36 -39.37 7.33 -13.70
C LEU A 36 -40.57 8.28 -13.54
N PRO A 37 -41.57 8.22 -14.46
CA PRO A 37 -42.70 9.16 -14.49
C PRO A 37 -43.41 9.24 -13.14
N ARG A 38 -43.40 10.44 -12.55
CA ARG A 38 -43.89 10.68 -11.20
C ARG A 38 -45.41 10.73 -11.14
N TRP A 39 -45.96 10.06 -10.14
CA TRP A 39 -47.34 10.23 -9.71
C TRP A 39 -47.40 11.53 -8.88
N GLU A 40 -48.44 12.36 -9.00
CA GLU A 40 -48.49 13.73 -8.44
C GLU A 40 -48.56 13.83 -6.91
N SER A 41 -48.53 12.70 -6.18
CA SER A 41 -48.72 12.70 -4.73
C SER A 41 -47.54 13.30 -3.97
N MET A 42 -47.82 13.87 -2.79
CA MET A 42 -46.80 14.31 -1.83
C MET A 42 -45.86 13.15 -1.45
N ALA A 43 -46.42 11.94 -1.28
CA ALA A 43 -45.67 10.74 -0.95
C ALA A 43 -44.63 10.38 -2.02
N ALA A 44 -44.96 10.53 -3.31
CA ALA A 44 -44.02 10.26 -4.40
C ALA A 44 -42.84 11.26 -4.43
N ARG A 45 -43.08 12.53 -4.09
CA ARG A 45 -42.02 13.55 -3.98
C ARG A 45 -41.06 13.24 -2.84
N LEU A 46 -41.58 12.93 -1.64
CA LEU A 46 -40.77 12.53 -0.48
C LEU A 46 -39.94 11.27 -0.76
N TYR A 47 -40.53 10.28 -1.44
CA TYR A 47 -39.79 9.08 -1.85
C TYR A 47 -38.66 9.40 -2.82
N ALA A 48 -38.90 10.28 -3.80
CA ALA A 48 -37.87 10.65 -4.75
C ALA A 48 -36.70 11.42 -4.10
N ASP A 49 -36.99 12.29 -3.14
CA ASP A 49 -35.97 13.03 -2.38
C ASP A 49 -35.14 12.08 -1.49
N LEU A 50 -35.80 11.09 -0.86
CA LEU A 50 -35.12 10.04 -0.10
C LEU A 50 -34.18 9.23 -1.01
N VAL A 51 -34.67 8.74 -2.15
CA VAL A 51 -33.88 7.96 -3.12
C VAL A 51 -32.69 8.78 -3.64
N HIS A 52 -32.88 10.07 -3.91
CA HIS A 52 -31.78 10.95 -4.32
C HIS A 52 -30.71 11.11 -3.22
N THR A 53 -31.16 11.25 -1.97
CA THR A 53 -30.26 11.35 -0.80
C THR A 53 -29.47 10.06 -0.61
N GLU A 54 -30.13 8.90 -0.67
CA GLU A 54 -29.46 7.61 -0.57
C GLU A 54 -28.44 7.40 -1.70
N ALA A 55 -28.79 7.75 -2.94
CA ALA A 55 -27.85 7.67 -4.06
C ALA A 55 -26.61 8.55 -3.85
N ARG A 56 -26.77 9.74 -3.27
CA ARG A 56 -25.64 10.61 -2.91
C ARG A 56 -24.78 10.02 -1.80
N LEU A 57 -25.39 9.43 -0.78
CA LEU A 57 -24.67 8.77 0.31
C LEU A 57 -23.87 7.56 -0.20
N LEU A 58 -24.46 6.72 -1.05
CA LEU A 58 -23.77 5.58 -1.66
C LEU A 58 -22.59 6.02 -2.51
N ALA A 59 -22.75 7.08 -3.31
CA ALA A 59 -21.65 7.64 -4.10
C ALA A 59 -20.51 8.15 -3.18
N GLY A 60 -20.83 8.89 -2.12
CA GLY A 60 -19.84 9.36 -1.15
C GLY A 60 -19.12 8.22 -0.41
N CYS A 61 -19.83 7.15 -0.06
CA CYS A 61 -19.22 5.94 0.48
C CYS A 61 -18.28 5.27 -0.53
N ALA A 62 -18.66 5.23 -1.81
CA ALA A 62 -17.82 4.67 -2.86
C ALA A 62 -16.51 5.46 -3.03
N ASP A 63 -16.56 6.78 -2.94
CA ASP A 63 -15.38 7.64 -3.02
C ASP A 63 -14.45 7.42 -1.82
N ARG A 64 -14.98 7.36 -0.60
CA ARG A 64 -14.18 7.04 0.60
C ARG A 64 -13.49 5.67 0.53
N LEU A 65 -14.10 4.68 -0.12
CA LEU A 65 -13.46 3.38 -0.33
C LEU A 65 -12.27 3.49 -1.29
N LEU A 66 -12.33 4.36 -2.30
CA LEU A 66 -11.18 4.63 -3.17
C LEU A 66 -10.08 5.38 -2.43
N ASP A 67 -10.42 6.36 -1.59
CA ASP A 67 -9.44 7.06 -0.77
C ASP A 67 -8.71 6.10 0.17
N ALA A 68 -9.46 5.19 0.81
CA ALA A 68 -8.88 4.15 1.66
C ALA A 68 -7.93 3.22 0.89
N ALA A 69 -8.30 2.84 -0.34
CA ALA A 69 -7.47 2.02 -1.22
C ALA A 69 -6.16 2.74 -1.61
N GLU A 70 -6.24 4.03 -1.93
CA GLU A 70 -5.05 4.84 -2.22
C GLU A 70 -4.14 5.01 -1.00
N ILE A 71 -4.72 5.26 0.18
CA ILE A 71 -3.96 5.34 1.43
C ILE A 71 -3.21 4.03 1.70
N LEU A 72 -3.88 2.89 1.53
CA LEU A 72 -3.25 1.57 1.67
C LEU A 72 -2.06 1.42 0.71
N ARG A 73 -2.24 1.75 -0.58
CA ARG A 73 -1.17 1.68 -1.58
C ARG A 73 0.05 2.52 -1.19
N ARG A 74 -0.17 3.78 -0.78
CA ARG A 74 0.93 4.68 -0.36
C ARG A 74 1.68 4.16 0.87
N HIS A 75 0.97 3.58 1.84
CA HIS A 75 1.59 2.98 3.02
C HIS A 75 2.42 1.75 2.66
N THR A 76 1.89 0.87 1.80
CA THR A 76 2.62 -0.30 1.30
C THR A 76 3.88 0.10 0.55
N ASP A 77 3.79 1.06 -0.38
CA ASP A 77 4.95 1.54 -1.14
C ASP A 77 6.03 2.13 -0.23
N THR A 78 5.62 2.89 0.78
CA THR A 78 6.55 3.49 1.75
C THR A 78 7.24 2.42 2.60
N ALA A 79 6.50 1.40 3.04
CA ALA A 79 7.05 0.28 3.80
C ALA A 79 8.08 -0.50 2.96
N LEU A 80 7.74 -0.84 1.71
CA LEU A 80 8.63 -1.57 0.81
C LEU A 80 9.91 -0.78 0.49
N ARG A 81 9.82 0.54 0.29
CA ARG A 81 11.00 1.38 0.08
C ARG A 81 11.93 1.38 1.29
N ARG A 82 11.37 1.53 2.50
CA ARG A 82 12.17 1.48 3.75
C ARG A 82 12.84 0.13 3.95
N GLU A 83 12.14 -0.97 3.66
CA GLU A 83 12.74 -2.31 3.72
C GLU A 83 13.88 -2.46 2.71
N ALA A 84 13.71 -1.97 1.49
CA ALA A 84 14.75 -1.99 0.47
C ALA A 84 15.97 -1.14 0.85
N GLU A 85 15.75 0.05 1.41
CA GLU A 85 16.81 0.94 1.93
C GLU A 85 17.59 0.26 3.06
N LEU A 86 16.90 -0.33 4.05
CA LEU A 86 17.54 -1.07 5.14
C LEU A 86 18.33 -2.27 4.65
N ALA A 87 17.80 -3.01 3.67
CA ALA A 87 18.49 -4.14 3.06
C ALA A 87 19.74 -3.68 2.28
N ALA A 88 19.70 -2.53 1.61
CA ALA A 88 20.85 -1.95 0.92
C ALA A 88 21.93 -1.50 1.91
N VAL A 89 21.55 -0.84 3.01
CA VAL A 89 22.46 -0.45 4.09
C VAL A 89 23.12 -1.68 4.72
N ALA A 90 22.36 -2.74 4.97
CA ALA A 90 22.90 -3.98 5.52
C ALA A 90 23.93 -4.65 4.59
N ARG A 91 23.67 -4.66 3.27
CA ARG A 91 24.64 -5.16 2.27
C ARG A 91 25.91 -4.33 2.23
N ALA A 92 25.78 -3.00 2.17
CA ALA A 92 26.93 -2.11 2.17
C ALA A 92 27.78 -2.26 3.45
N ALA A 93 27.13 -2.46 4.61
CA ALA A 93 27.82 -2.73 5.86
C ALA A 93 28.56 -4.08 5.84
N ALA A 94 27.96 -5.12 5.25
CA ALA A 94 28.60 -6.43 5.10
C ALA A 94 29.83 -6.36 4.17
N GLU A 95 29.71 -5.69 3.03
CA GLU A 95 30.82 -5.47 2.09
C GLU A 95 31.96 -4.68 2.74
N ALA A 96 31.64 -3.64 3.52
CA ALA A 96 32.64 -2.87 4.26
C ALA A 96 33.36 -3.72 5.33
N ALA A 97 32.62 -4.58 6.04
CA ALA A 97 33.19 -5.48 7.04
C ALA A 97 34.13 -6.52 6.39
N GLU A 98 33.75 -7.07 5.24
CA GLU A 98 34.59 -8.00 4.47
C GLU A 98 35.86 -7.33 3.95
N GLY A 99 35.75 -6.11 3.43
CA GLY A 99 36.90 -5.30 3.02
C GLY A 99 37.87 -5.03 4.17
N ALA A 100 37.35 -4.67 5.35
CA ALA A 100 38.15 -4.45 6.55
C ALA A 100 38.86 -5.73 7.02
N ALA A 101 38.15 -6.86 7.04
CA ALA A 101 38.72 -8.16 7.40
C ALA A 101 39.86 -8.57 6.44
N SER A 102 39.66 -8.35 5.14
CA SER A 102 40.67 -8.60 4.11
C SER A 102 41.92 -7.74 4.32
N ALA A 103 41.75 -6.44 4.55
CA ALA A 103 42.85 -5.51 4.81
C ALA A 103 43.66 -5.89 6.07
N VAL A 104 42.98 -6.26 7.16
CA VAL A 104 43.63 -6.74 8.38
C VAL A 104 44.42 -8.03 8.11
N GLY A 105 43.84 -8.98 7.37
CA GLY A 105 44.50 -10.22 6.97
C GLY A 105 45.77 -9.97 6.14
N GLU A 106 45.74 -9.03 5.20
CA GLU A 106 46.91 -8.64 4.41
C GLU A 106 47.99 -7.94 5.23
N ALA A 107 47.59 -7.05 6.13
CA ALA A 107 48.51 -6.38 7.05
C ALA A 107 49.23 -7.40 7.94
N ALA A 108 48.50 -8.37 8.49
CA ALA A 108 49.05 -9.46 9.29
C ALA A 108 50.04 -10.33 8.49
N ARG A 109 49.65 -10.79 7.28
CA ARG A 109 50.55 -11.56 6.40
C ARG A 109 51.82 -10.79 6.03
N SER A 110 51.70 -9.49 5.79
CA SER A 110 52.84 -8.63 5.46
C SER A 110 53.77 -8.42 6.65
N ALA A 111 53.22 -8.28 7.87
CA ALA A 111 54.01 -8.23 9.09
C ALA A 111 54.78 -9.54 9.34
N VAL A 112 54.13 -10.69 9.16
CA VAL A 112 54.77 -12.01 9.28
C VAL A 112 55.91 -12.19 8.27
N ARG A 113 55.71 -11.83 6.99
CA ARG A 113 56.79 -11.89 5.99
C ARG A 113 57.98 -11.02 6.34
N ARG A 114 57.75 -9.79 6.84
CA ARG A 114 58.83 -8.91 7.30
C ARG A 114 59.58 -9.50 8.49
N ALA A 115 58.89 -10.11 9.44
CA ALA A 115 59.50 -10.75 10.60
C ALA A 115 60.28 -12.04 10.22
N GLY A 116 59.76 -12.84 9.29
CA GLY A 116 60.42 -14.06 8.81
C GLY A 116 61.66 -13.82 7.94
N GLY A 117 61.69 -12.71 7.19
CA GLY A 117 62.89 -12.27 6.45
C GLY A 117 63.99 -11.63 7.32
N LEU A 118 63.75 -11.48 8.63
CA LEU A 118 64.71 -10.98 9.62
C LEU A 118 65.40 -12.11 10.42
N LEU A 119 65.18 -13.37 10.04
CA LEU A 119 65.96 -14.50 10.58
C LEU A 119 67.09 -14.85 9.58
N PRO A 120 68.38 -14.73 9.97
CA PRO A 120 69.53 -15.12 9.17
C PRO A 120 69.67 -16.63 9.00
#